data_AF-A0A1T4RRW9-F1
#
_entry.id   AF-A0A1T4RRW9-F1
#
_cell.length_a   1.000
_cell.length_b   1.000
_cell.length_c   1.000
_cell.angle_alpha   90.00
_cell.angle_beta   90.00
_cell.angle_gamma   90.00
#
_symmetry.space_group_name_H-M   'P 1'
#
loop_
_entity.id
_entity.type
_entity.pdbx_description
1 polymer ?
#
loop_
_entity_poly.entity_id
_entity_poly.type
_entity_poly.pdbx_seq_one_letter_code
_entity_poly.pdbx_strand_id
1 'polypeptide(L)'
;MLKAIDEPIDAEEAEIMKAVNNGEYRILSDEEAKNVLSPAAKVISIRMQGDDLRGIREMAKAAGMPYQTLINSIIHRYVTGGISFKVPV
;
A
#
# COMPACT_ATOMS: atom_id res chain seq x y z
N MET A 1 -4.44 -22.43 7.02
CA MET A 1 -5.52 -21.63 7.63
C MET A 1 -5.43 -20.25 7.01
N LEU A 2 -6.31 -19.91 6.07
CA LEU A 2 -6.38 -18.58 5.48
C LEU A 2 -6.87 -17.65 6.59
N LYS A 3 -6.07 -16.65 7.00
CA LYS A 3 -6.60 -15.56 7.82
C LYS A 3 -7.79 -14.97 7.08
N ALA A 4 -8.90 -14.77 7.78
CA ALA A 4 -10.06 -14.11 7.21
C ALA A 4 -9.61 -12.77 6.62
N ILE A 5 -10.09 -12.45 5.43
CA ILE A 5 -9.74 -11.24 4.66
C ILE A 5 -10.05 -9.94 5.47
N ASP A 6 -10.80 -10.08 6.56
CA ASP A 6 -11.32 -9.02 7.42
C ASP A 6 -10.52 -8.80 8.72
N GLU A 7 -9.46 -9.58 8.98
CA GLU A 7 -8.59 -9.34 10.14
C GLU A 7 -7.47 -8.36 9.77
N PRO A 8 -7.27 -7.26 10.55
CA PRO A 8 -6.15 -6.38 10.33
C PRO A 8 -4.85 -7.13 10.53
N ILE A 9 -3.98 -7.07 9.52
CA ILE A 9 -2.71 -7.79 9.52
C ILE A 9 -1.66 -7.15 10.42
N ASP A 10 -1.88 -5.91 10.85
CA ASP A 10 -1.03 -5.12 11.75
C ASP A 10 -1.82 -4.00 12.45
N ALA A 11 -1.14 -3.23 13.30
CA ALA A 11 -1.74 -2.14 14.07
C ALA A 11 -2.16 -0.94 13.21
N GLU A 12 -1.45 -0.64 12.11
CA GLU A 12 -1.79 0.44 11.18
C GLU A 12 -3.09 0.11 10.44
N GLU A 13 -3.23 -1.12 9.94
CA GLU A 13 -4.45 -1.58 9.30
C GLU A 13 -5.62 -1.64 10.29
N ALA A 14 -5.36 -2.01 11.54
CA ALA A 14 -6.36 -1.95 12.61
C ALA A 14 -6.83 -0.51 12.89
N GLU A 15 -5.92 0.46 12.85
CA GLU A 15 -6.27 1.89 13.01
C GLU A 15 -7.08 2.41 11.82
N ILE A 16 -6.68 2.08 10.59
CA ILE A 16 -7.42 2.45 9.38
C ILE A 16 -8.84 1.85 9.42
N MET A 17 -8.97 0.55 9.75
CA MET A 17 -10.27 -0.11 9.88
C MET A 17 -11.15 0.53 10.96
N LYS A 18 -10.56 0.92 12.10
CA LYS A 18 -11.29 1.63 13.16
C LYS A 18 -11.78 2.99 12.70
N ALA A 19 -10.94 3.80 12.05
CA ALA A 19 -11.32 5.12 11.57
C ALA A 19 -12.43 5.05 10.49
N VAL A 20 -12.40 4.02 9.63
CA VAL A 20 -13.50 3.71 8.70
C VAL A 20 -14.79 3.34 9.46
N ASN A 21 -14.72 2.45 10.44
CA ASN A 21 -15.88 2.04 11.23
C ASN A 21 -16.45 3.15 12.11
N ASN A 22 -15.61 4.08 12.57
CA ASN A 22 -16.01 5.25 13.35
C ASN A 22 -16.70 6.32 12.49
N GLY A 23 -16.77 6.13 11.16
CA GLY A 23 -17.37 7.11 10.25
C GLY A 23 -16.51 8.35 10.04
N GLU A 24 -15.20 8.28 10.32
CA GLU A 24 -14.27 9.41 10.13
C GLU A 24 -13.99 9.68 8.64
N TYR A 25 -14.38 8.76 7.77
CA TYR A 25 -14.30 8.90 6.31
C TYR A 25 -15.71 8.91 5.70
N ARG A 26 -15.91 9.72 4.65
CA ARG A 26 -17.11 9.63 3.81
C ARG A 26 -16.86 8.74 2.62
N ILE A 27 -17.87 7.96 2.25
CA ILE A 27 -17.91 7.26 0.96
C ILE A 27 -18.06 8.33 -0.13
N LEU A 28 -17.15 8.35 -1.10
CA LEU A 28 -17.26 9.19 -2.28
C LEU A 28 -18.29 8.59 -3.24
N SER A 29 -19.04 9.43 -3.95
CA SER A 29 -19.85 8.96 -5.08
C SER A 29 -18.95 8.44 -6.20
N ASP A 30 -19.47 7.57 -7.07
CA ASP A 30 -18.69 7.01 -8.19
C ASP A 30 -18.07 8.08 -9.09
N GLU A 31 -18.77 9.20 -9.31
CA GLU A 31 -18.27 10.33 -10.09
C GLU A 31 -17.15 11.10 -9.38
N GLU A 32 -17.24 11.26 -8.05
CA GLU A 32 -16.18 11.88 -7.24
C GLU A 32 -14.96 10.94 -7.13
N ALA A 33 -15.21 9.65 -6.94
CA ALA A 33 -14.18 8.63 -6.87
C ALA A 33 -13.39 8.54 -8.18
N LYS A 34 -14.03 8.64 -9.35
CA LYS A 34 -13.35 8.69 -10.66
C LYS A 34 -12.45 9.92 -10.84
N ASN A 35 -12.78 11.03 -10.19
CA ASN A 35 -11.99 12.26 -10.27
C ASN A 35 -10.80 12.24 -9.30
N VAL A 36 -10.92 11.54 -8.16
CA VAL A 36 -9.83 11.40 -7.17
C VAL A 36 -8.92 10.20 -7.47
N LEU A 37 -9.51 9.08 -7.90
CA LEU A 37 -8.80 7.87 -8.34
C LEU A 37 -8.54 8.03 -9.83
N SER A 38 -7.29 8.32 -10.20
CA SER A 38 -6.89 8.39 -11.61
C SER A 38 -7.48 7.19 -12.38
N PRO A 39 -8.14 7.40 -13.54
CA PRO A 39 -9.09 6.45 -14.15
C PRO A 39 -8.51 5.14 -14.72
N ALA A 40 -7.36 4.65 -14.23
CA ALA A 40 -6.77 3.37 -14.66
C ALA A 40 -5.89 2.68 -13.60
N ALA A 41 -6.13 2.88 -12.30
CA ALA A 41 -5.38 2.15 -11.28
C ALA A 41 -5.76 0.65 -11.31
N LYS A 42 -4.83 -0.21 -11.78
CA LYS A 42 -5.01 -1.67 -11.72
C LYS A 42 -4.55 -2.18 -10.34
N VAL A 43 -5.45 -2.85 -9.63
CA VAL A 43 -5.11 -3.55 -8.40
C VAL A 43 -4.37 -4.83 -8.74
N ILE A 44 -3.21 -5.05 -8.13
CA ILE A 44 -2.40 -6.26 -8.28
C ILE A 44 -2.09 -6.86 -6.91
N SER A 45 -2.06 -8.18 -6.82
CA SER A 45 -1.62 -8.91 -5.62
C SER A 45 -0.15 -9.28 -5.73
N ILE A 46 0.65 -8.96 -4.72
CA ILE A 46 2.09 -9.25 -4.68
C ILE A 46 2.36 -10.19 -3.50
N ARG A 47 3.10 -11.28 -3.75
CA ARG A 47 3.62 -12.15 -2.68
C ARG A 47 5.02 -11.69 -2.30
N MET A 48 5.26 -11.49 -1.01
CA MET A 48 6.55 -11.06 -0.47
C MET A 48 6.99 -11.98 0.65
N GLN A 49 8.30 -12.04 0.92
CA GLN A 49 8.77 -12.68 2.14
C GLN A 49 8.36 -11.84 3.35
N GLY A 50 8.01 -12.50 4.45
CA GLY A 50 7.58 -11.81 5.66
C GLY A 50 8.65 -10.86 6.22
N ASP A 51 9.92 -11.28 6.15
CA ASP A 51 11.06 -10.49 6.64
C ASP A 51 11.28 -9.23 5.80
N ASP A 52 11.16 -9.31 4.47
CA ASP A 52 11.23 -8.16 3.57
C ASP A 52 10.10 -7.16 3.85
N LEU A 53 8.87 -7.67 4.05
CA LEU A 53 7.72 -6.82 4.39
C LEU A 53 7.92 -6.09 5.72
N ARG A 54 8.52 -6.75 6.73
CA ARG A 54 8.87 -6.10 8.00
C ARG A 54 9.88 -4.98 7.78
N GLY A 55 10.95 -5.24 7.03
CA GLY A 55 11.96 -4.22 6.73
C GLY A 55 11.37 -3.00 6.01
N ILE A 56 10.50 -3.23 5.03
CA ILE A 56 9.80 -2.15 4.31
C ILE A 56 8.92 -1.33 5.26
N ARG A 57 8.21 -1.97 6.19
CA ARG A 57 7.38 -1.28 7.19
C ARG A 57 8.20 -0.40 8.12
N GLU A 58 9.36 -0.88 8.58
CA GLU A 58 10.27 -0.09 9.40
C GLU A 58 10.78 1.14 8.64
N MET A 59 11.17 0.97 7.37
CA MET A 59 11.59 2.07 6.51
C MET A 59 10.47 3.08 6.25
N ALA A 60 9.25 2.59 6.01
CA ALA A 60 8.07 3.44 5.77
C ALA A 60 7.69 4.24 7.03
N LYS A 61 7.74 3.60 8.20
CA LYS A 61 7.54 4.25 9.49
C LYS A 61 8.58 5.34 9.75
N ALA A 62 9.86 5.06 9.46
CA ALA A 62 10.92 6.07 9.56
C ALA A 62 10.72 7.25 8.58
N ALA A 63 10.14 6.99 7.41
CA ALA A 63 9.78 8.01 6.43
C ALA A 63 8.45 8.71 6.72
N GLY A 64 7.70 8.29 7.75
CA GLY A 64 6.39 8.86 8.11
C GLY A 64 5.31 8.62 7.05
N MET A 65 5.38 7.51 6.31
CA MET A 65 4.43 7.18 5.25
C MET A 65 3.95 5.73 5.33
N PRO A 66 2.77 5.40 4.77
CA PRO A 66 2.31 4.01 4.69
C PRO A 66 3.27 3.14 3.87
N TYR A 67 3.44 1.89 4.29
CA TYR A 67 4.36 0.96 3.60
C TYR A 67 3.89 0.65 2.17
N GLN A 68 2.59 0.64 1.90
CA GLN A 68 2.05 0.50 0.54
C GLN A 68 2.47 1.67 -0.35
N THR A 69 2.48 2.90 0.20
CA THR A 69 2.93 4.10 -0.50
C THR A 69 4.42 4.03 -0.81
N LEU A 70 5.23 3.55 0.14
CA LEU A 70 6.65 3.32 -0.10
C LEU A 70 6.88 2.29 -1.21
N ILE A 71 6.19 1.15 -1.19
CA ILE A 71 6.26 0.13 -2.24
C ILE A 71 5.90 0.72 -3.61
N ASN A 72 4.79 1.46 -3.70
CA ASN A 72 4.38 2.12 -4.94
C ASN A 72 5.43 3.13 -5.43
N SER A 73 6.04 3.90 -4.53
CA SER A 73 7.10 4.85 -4.88
C SER A 73 8.34 4.17 -5.45
N ILE A 74 8.72 3.00 -4.92
CA ILE A 74 9.85 2.20 -5.40
C ILE A 74 9.57 1.70 -6.81
N ILE A 75 8.38 1.14 -7.05
CA ILE A 75 7.97 0.67 -8.38
C ILE A 75 7.99 1.82 -9.38
N HIS A 76 7.43 2.97 -9.01
CA HIS A 76 7.43 4.15 -9.87
C HIS A 76 8.85 4.64 -10.16
N ARG A 77 9.73 4.73 -9.15
CA ARG A 77 11.13 5.11 -9.31
C ARG A 77 11.91 4.11 -10.16
N TYR A 78 11.59 2.83 -10.09
CA TYR A 78 12.20 1.82 -10.95
C TYR A 78 11.82 2.02 -12.42
N VAL A 79 10.53 2.21 -12.71
CA VAL A 79 10.05 2.44 -14.10
C VAL A 79 10.56 3.77 -14.67
N THR A 80 10.67 4.80 -13.85
CA THR A 80 11.16 6.14 -14.26
C THR A 80 12.69 6.24 -14.30
N GLY A 81 13.43 5.17 -13.98
CA GLY A 81 14.89 5.12 -14.07
C GLY A 81 15.66 5.68 -12.86
N GLY A 82 14.97 6.03 -11.78
CA GLY A 82 15.59 6.45 -10.52
C GLY A 82 16.16 5.31 -9.66
N ILE A 83 15.93 4.06 -10.07
CA ILE A 83 16.53 2.84 -9.50
C ILE A 83 16.95 1.95 -10.68
N SER A 84 18.19 1.46 -10.67
CA SER A 84 18.65 0.44 -11.62
C SER A 84 19.10 -0.80 -10.87
N PHE A 85 18.55 -1.96 -11.24
CA PHE A 85 19.07 -3.24 -10.78
C PHE A 85 20.16 -3.67 -11.77
N LYS A 86 21.32 -4.06 -11.25
CA LYS A 86 22.29 -4.81 -12.07
C LYS A 86 21.68 -6.18 -12.31
N VAL A 87 21.11 -6.38 -13.50
CA VAL A 87 20.74 -7.72 -13.94
C VAL A 87 22.06 -8.44 -14.26
N PRO A 88 22.44 -9.50 -13.52
CA PRO A 88 23.49 -10.37 -14.00
C PRO A 88 22.96 -11.03 -15.28
N VAL A 89 23.53 -10.64 -16.41
CA VAL A 89 23.33 -11.32 -17.70
C VAL A 89 24.11 -12.62 -17.67
#